data_AF-A0A5K1B8A1-F1
#
_entry.id   AF-A0A5K1B8A1-F1
#
_cell.length_a   1.000
_cell.length_b   1.000
_cell.length_c   1.000
_cell.angle_alpha   90.00
_cell.angle_beta   90.00
_cell.angle_gamma   90.00
#
_symmetry.space_group_name_H-M   'P 1'
#
loop_
_entity.id
_entity.type
_entity.pdbx_description
1 polymer ?
#
loop_
_entity_poly.entity_id
_entity_poly.type
_entity_poly.pdbx_seq_one_letter_code
_entity_poly.pdbx_strand_id
1 'polypeptide(L)' 'NKLEKLCDLCNITVNKNAVFGDSSALAPGGVRI' A
#
# COMPACT_ATOMS: atom_id res chain seq x y z
N ASN A 1 2.68 2.39 -5.18
CA ASN A 1 3.44 1.72 -4.10
C ASN A 1 4.54 2.60 -3.48
N LYS A 2 4.34 3.92 -3.35
CA LYS A 2 5.33 4.80 -2.70
C LYS A 2 5.31 4.66 -1.17
N LEU A 3 4.12 4.43 -0.60
CA LEU A 3 3.91 4.36 0.84
C LEU A 3 4.48 3.08 1.47
N GLU A 4 4.11 1.89 0.98
CA GLU A 4 4.65 0.61 1.50
C GLU A 4 6.18 0.61 1.49
N LYS A 5 6.80 1.03 0.39
CA LYS A 5 8.26 1.13 0.30
C LYS A 5 8.86 2.12 1.31
N LEU A 6 8.18 3.23 1.59
CA LEU A 6 8.61 4.19 2.62
C LEU A 6 8.47 3.58 4.02
N CYS A 7 7.36 2.90 4.30
CA CYS A 7 7.11 2.23 5.57
C CYS A 7 8.16 1.14 5.84
N ASP A 8 8.51 0.33 4.85
CA ASP A 8 9.56 -0.69 4.96
C ASP A 8 10.92 -0.08 5.33
N LEU A 9 11.29 1.06 4.72
CA LEU A 9 12.51 1.79 5.06
C LEU A 9 12.50 2.35 6.49
N CYS A 10 11.32 2.58 7.05
CA CYS A 10 11.13 3.03 8.42
C CYS A 10 10.91 1.87 9.42
N ASN A 11 11.10 0.61 9.01
CA ASN A 11 10.81 -0.59 9.80
C ASN A 11 9.33 -0.68 10.25
N ILE A 12 8.40 -0.16 9.45
CA ILE A 12 6.96 -0.25 9.66
C ILE A 12 6.39 -1.22 8.63
N THR A 13 5.92 -2.38 9.07
CA THR A 13 5.26 -3.34 8.17
C THR A 13 3.81 -2.97 7.97
N VAL A 14 3.40 -2.77 6.71
CA VAL A 14 2.02 -2.50 6.31
C VAL A 14 1.63 -3.40 5.14
N ASN A 15 0.34 -3.67 4.96
CA ASN A 15 -0.15 -4.42 3.80
C ASN A 15 -0.84 -3.50 2.80
N LYS A 16 -0.53 -3.66 1.51
CA LYS A 16 -1.32 -3.08 0.43
C LYS A 16 -2.75 -3.57 0.49
N ASN A 17 -3.70 -2.66 0.24
CA ASN A 17 -5.10 -3.01 0.20
C ASN A 17 -5.84 -2.16 -0.84
N ALA A 18 -6.52 -2.81 -1.78
CA ALA A 18 -7.33 -2.13 -2.78
C ALA A 18 -8.50 -1.40 -2.12
N VAL A 19 -8.80 -0.20 -2.63
CA VAL A 19 -9.93 0.62 -2.19
C VAL A 19 -10.85 0.94 -3.36
N PHE A 20 -12.03 1.48 -3.07
CA PHE A 20 -13.00 1.83 -4.11
C PHE A 20 -12.37 2.81 -5.12
N GLY A 21 -12.51 2.49 -6.42
CA GLY A 21 -11.95 3.27 -7.51
C GLY A 21 -10.56 2.83 -7.99
N ASP A 22 -9.93 1.84 -7.33
CA ASP A 22 -8.68 1.27 -7.83
C ASP A 22 -8.93 0.47 -9.12
N SER A 23 -8.12 0.76 -10.14
CA SER A 23 -8.13 0.04 -11.43
C SER A 23 -7.13 -1.12 -11.50
N SER A 24 -6.26 -1.28 -10.49
CA SER A 24 -5.21 -2.30 -10.46
C SER A 24 -5.03 -2.93 -9.09
N ALA A 25 -5.06 -4.26 -9.05
CA ALA A 25 -4.77 -5.04 -7.84
C ALA A 25 -3.27 -5.09 -7.48
N LEU A 26 -2.37 -4.86 -8.45
CA LEU A 26 -0.91 -4.89 -8.25
C LEU A 26 -0.36 -3.58 -7.66
N ALA A 27 -1.10 -2.49 -7.85
CA ALA A 27 -0.75 -1.16 -7.35
C ALA A 27 -1.99 -0.47 -6.77
N PRO A 28 -2.54 -0.99 -5.66
CA PRO A 28 -3.69 -0.39 -5.01
C PRO A 28 -3.34 0.99 -4.43
N GLY A 29 -4.35 1.85 -4.33
CA GLY A 29 -4.23 3.20 -3.76
C GLY A 29 -4.16 3.22 -2.23
N GLY A 30 -4.58 2.13 -1.57
CA GLY A 30 -4.68 2.04 -0.11
C GLY A 30 -3.67 1.10 0.56
N VAL A 31 -3.58 1.24 1.88
CA VAL A 31 -2.89 0.32 2.79
C VAL A 31 -3.79 0.00 3.98
N ARG A 32 -3.63 -1.20 4.55
CA ARG A 32 -4.24 -1.63 5.80
C ARG A 32 -3.15 -1.69 6.88
N ILE A 33 -3.46 -1.11 8.03
CA ILE A 33 -2.59 -1.04 9.22
C ILE A 33 -3.03 -2.12 10.19
#